data_AF-A0A350D4Q9-F1
#
_entry.id   AF-A0A350D4Q9-F1
#
_cell.length_a   1.000
_cell.length_b   1.000
_cell.length_c   1.000
_cell.angle_alpha   90.00
_cell.angle_beta   90.00
_cell.angle_gamma   90.00
#
_symmetry.space_group_name_H-M   'P 1'
#
loop_
_entity.id
_entity.type
_entity.pdbx_description
1 polymer ?
#
loop_
_entity_poly.entity_id
_entity_poly.type
_entity_poly.pdbx_seq_one_letter_code
_entity_poly.pdbx_strand_id
1 'polypeptide(L)'
;MEEIEISSWATLDALKKAADLVEIFGNLHSDQEMYVFCVLEEDYLELGYSLAGSNYLRRYADEDEMAEALEKRREGLDVAVVEDEDYDE
;
A
#
# COMPACT_ATOMS: atom_id res chain seq x y z
N MET A 1 -4.57 10.30 -10.79
CA MET A 1 -3.42 10.09 -9.89
C MET A 1 -2.64 11.36 -9.53
N GLU A 2 -2.57 11.69 -8.23
CA GLU A 2 -1.66 12.69 -7.64
C GLU A 2 -0.67 11.99 -6.70
N GLU A 3 0.60 12.42 -6.67
CA GLU A 3 1.65 11.85 -5.81
C GLU A 3 2.31 12.95 -4.96
N ILE A 4 2.50 12.65 -3.69
CA ILE A 4 3.10 13.53 -2.69
C ILE A 4 4.29 12.82 -2.07
N GLU A 5 5.48 13.42 -2.15
CA GLU A 5 6.64 12.91 -1.45
C GLU A 5 6.52 13.17 0.06
N ILE A 6 6.68 12.12 0.86
CA ILE A 6 6.63 12.15 2.31
C ILE A 6 8.00 11.79 2.88
N SER A 7 8.69 12.80 3.41
CA SER A 7 10.01 12.61 4.04
C SER A 7 9.93 12.01 5.45
N SER A 8 8.73 11.73 5.97
CA SER A 8 8.49 11.29 7.36
C SER A 8 7.60 10.06 7.47
N TRP A 9 8.13 8.95 7.99
CA TRP A 9 7.35 7.74 8.29
C TRP A 9 6.22 7.98 9.27
N ALA A 10 6.41 8.89 10.24
CA ALA A 10 5.38 9.23 11.21
C ALA A 10 4.11 9.78 10.54
N THR A 11 4.24 10.50 9.43
CA THR A 11 3.11 11.03 8.67
C THR A 11 2.33 9.91 7.98
N LEU A 12 3.05 8.99 7.32
CA LEU A 12 2.40 7.83 6.71
C LEU A 12 1.75 6.92 7.75
N ASP A 13 2.41 6.69 8.90
CA ASP A 13 1.85 5.90 9.99
C ASP A 13 0.59 6.52 10.60
N ALA A 14 0.55 7.86 10.72
CA ALA A 14 -0.65 8.57 11.14
C ALA A 14 -1.80 8.42 10.13
N LEU A 15 -1.51 8.54 8.83
CA LEU A 15 -2.49 8.31 7.76
C LEU A 15 -2.98 6.86 7.78
N LYS A 16 -2.07 5.89 7.86
CA LYS A 16 -2.38 4.46 7.98
C LYS A 16 -3.28 4.14 9.18
N LYS A 17 -3.09 4.84 10.31
CA LYS A 17 -3.92 4.66 11.52
C LYS A 17 -5.29 5.33 11.41
N ALA A 18 -5.41 6.38 10.60
CA ALA A 18 -6.64 7.10 10.38
C ALA A 18 -7.47 6.50 9.23
N ALA A 19 -6.82 5.86 8.26
CA ALA A 19 -7.41 5.23 7.09
C ALA A 19 -7.76 3.76 7.36
N ASP A 20 -8.72 3.26 6.60
CA ASP A 20 -9.08 1.85 6.57
C ASP A 20 -8.11 1.09 5.67
N LEU A 21 -7.46 0.07 6.22
CA LEU A 21 -6.37 -0.60 5.53
C LEU A 21 -6.94 -1.69 4.63
N VAL A 22 -6.73 -1.55 3.32
CA VAL A 22 -7.25 -2.48 2.32
C VAL A 22 -6.27 -3.62 2.09
N GLU A 23 -5.03 -3.30 1.74
CA GLU A 23 -4.04 -4.31 1.34
C GLU A 23 -2.60 -3.82 1.59
N ILE A 24 -1.68 -4.75 1.79
CA ILE A 24 -0.25 -4.45 2.00
C ILE A 24 0.59 -5.28 1.05
N PHE A 25 1.42 -4.61 0.25
CA PHE A 25 2.39 -5.26 -0.63
C PHE A 25 3.82 -4.95 -0.22
N GLY A 26 4.69 -5.93 -0.37
CA GLY A 26 6.10 -5.79 -0.05
C GLY A 26 6.37 -5.90 1.45
N ASN A 27 7.65 -5.92 1.79
CA ASN A 27 8.12 -6.06 3.15
C ASN A 27 9.38 -5.24 3.33
N LEU A 28 9.33 -4.24 4.20
CA LEU A 28 10.48 -3.40 4.55
C LEU A 28 11.72 -4.20 4.96
N HIS A 29 11.55 -5.41 5.50
CA HIS A 29 12.63 -6.29 5.89
C HIS A 29 13.31 -6.99 4.71
N SER A 30 12.55 -7.43 3.69
CA SER A 30 13.10 -8.20 2.55
C SER A 30 13.31 -7.37 1.30
N ASP A 31 12.36 -6.51 0.97
CA ASP A 31 12.31 -5.76 -0.29
C ASP A 31 12.78 -4.30 -0.11
N GLN A 32 13.02 -3.88 1.14
CA GLN A 32 13.29 -2.48 1.53
C GLN A 32 12.24 -1.46 1.09
N GLU A 33 11.13 -1.93 0.53
CA GLU A 33 9.99 -1.16 0.07
C GLU A 33 8.70 -1.85 0.53
N MET A 34 7.69 -1.07 0.85
CA MET A 34 6.39 -1.54 1.30
C MET A 34 5.33 -0.56 0.85
N TYR A 35 4.24 -1.06 0.28
CA TYR A 35 3.16 -0.27 -0.30
C TYR A 35 1.89 -0.65 0.44
N VAL A 36 1.28 0.31 1.13
CA VAL A 36 0.07 0.10 1.92
C VAL A 36 -1.07 0.82 1.24
N PHE A 37 -2.03 0.05 0.76
CA PHE A 37 -3.26 0.51 0.14
C PHE A 37 -4.31 0.70 1.23
N CYS A 38 -4.89 1.90 1.31
CA CYS A 38 -5.87 2.25 2.33
C CYS A 38 -6.89 3.27 1.82
N VAL A 39 -8.08 3.29 2.41
CA VAL A 39 -9.16 4.24 2.09
C VAL A 39 -9.37 5.16 3.28
N LEU A 40 -9.26 6.47 3.06
CA LEU A 40 -9.54 7.48 4.06
C LEU A 40 -10.83 8.21 3.68
N GLU A 41 -11.91 7.94 4.43
CA GLU A 41 -13.26 8.46 4.14
C GLU A 41 -13.77 8.02 2.75
N GLU A 42 -13.48 8.80 1.71
CA GLU A 42 -13.83 8.53 0.31
C GLU A 42 -12.60 8.62 -0.62
N ASP A 43 -11.42 8.90 -0.06
CA ASP A 43 -10.17 9.01 -0.79
C ASP A 43 -9.41 7.67 -0.76
N TYR A 44 -9.10 7.17 -1.95
CA TYR A 44 -8.31 5.96 -2.16
C TYR A 44 -6.82 6.29 -2.19
N LEU A 45 -6.05 5.75 -1.24
CA LEU A 45 -4.67 6.14 -0.99
C LEU A 45 -3.72 4.94 -1.03
N GLU A 46 -2.50 5.16 -1.51
CA GLU A 46 -1.37 4.25 -1.45
C GLU A 46 -0.21 4.94 -0.74
N LEU A 47 0.26 4.32 0.34
CA LEU A 47 1.38 4.76 1.15
C LEU A 47 2.60 3.93 0.74
N GLY A 48 3.51 4.51 -0.03
CA GLY A 48 4.77 3.90 -0.42
C GLY A 48 5.86 4.19 0.61
N TYR A 49 6.15 3.22 1.47
CA TYR A 49 7.26 3.24 2.43
C TYR A 49 8.54 2.74 1.76
N SER A 50 9.63 3.48 1.93
CA SER A 50 10.96 3.06 1.49
C SER A 50 11.94 3.16 2.65
N LEU A 51 12.79 2.13 2.79
CA LEU A 51 13.83 2.06 3.82
C LEU A 51 15.11 2.81 3.40
N ALA A 52 15.34 2.91 2.10
CA ALA A 52 16.52 3.57 1.51
C ALA A 52 16.20 4.93 0.87
N GLY A 53 14.93 5.19 0.54
CA GLY A 53 14.49 6.38 -0.19
C GLY A 53 13.48 7.25 0.55
N SER A 54 13.01 8.30 -0.13
CA SER A 54 11.82 9.05 0.29
C SER A 54 10.59 8.16 0.22
N ASN A 55 9.67 8.38 1.14
CA ASN A 55 8.36 7.76 1.06
C ASN A 55 7.46 8.60 0.19
N TYR A 56 6.33 8.05 -0.22
CA TYR A 56 5.35 8.79 -0.98
C TYR A 56 3.93 8.39 -0.60
N LEU A 57 3.01 9.31 -0.81
CA LEU A 57 1.59 9.11 -0.72
C LEU A 57 1.02 9.34 -2.11
N ARG A 58 0.35 8.34 -2.65
CA ARG A 58 -0.33 8.41 -3.93
C ARG A 58 -1.83 8.37 -3.70
N ARG A 59 -2.56 9.26 -4.35
CA ARG A 59 -4.02 9.27 -4.33
C ARG A 59 -4.57 8.84 -5.68
N TYR A 60 -5.51 7.90 -5.61
CA TYR A 60 -6.31 7.43 -6.72
C TYR A 60 -7.58 8.25 -6.85
N ALA A 61 -8.02 8.46 -8.09
CA ALA A 61 -9.24 9.22 -8.36
C ALA A 61 -10.50 8.46 -7.89
N ASP A 62 -10.51 7.14 -8.05
CA ASP A 62 -11.66 6.27 -7.82
C ASP A 62 -11.18 4.87 -7.39
N GLU A 63 -12.12 4.05 -6.89
CA GLU A 63 -11.87 2.65 -6.54
C GLU A 63 -11.29 1.85 -7.72
N ASP A 64 -11.82 2.05 -8.92
CA ASP A 64 -11.37 1.37 -10.15
C ASP A 64 -9.87 1.65 -10.39
N GLU A 65 -9.42 2.91 -10.27
CA GLU A 65 -8.01 3.28 -10.49
C GLU A 65 -7.09 2.60 -9.44
N MET A 66 -7.55 2.50 -8.19
CA MET A 66 -6.84 1.79 -7.13
C MET A 66 -6.85 0.28 -7.35
N ALA A 67 -7.98 -0.29 -7.78
CA ALA A 67 -8.13 -1.72 -8.06
C ALA A 67 -7.25 -2.16 -9.23
N GLU A 68 -7.16 -1.36 -10.30
CA GLU A 68 -6.21 -1.62 -11.39
C GLU A 68 -4.76 -1.60 -10.90
N ALA A 69 -4.41 -0.67 -10.01
CA ALA A 69 -3.06 -0.59 -9.43
C ALA A 69 -2.76 -1.78 -8.51
N LEU A 70 -3.73 -2.18 -7.68
CA LEU A 70 -3.68 -3.37 -6.82
C LEU A 70 -3.49 -4.64 -7.66
N GLU A 71 -4.30 -4.82 -8.70
CA GLU A 71 -4.22 -5.97 -9.61
C GLU A 71 -2.88 -6.01 -10.32
N LYS A 72 -2.40 -4.88 -10.84
CA LYS A 72 -1.08 -4.78 -11.47
C LYS A 72 0.06 -5.07 -10.49
N ARG A 73 -0.08 -4.66 -9.22
CA ARG A 73 0.90 -4.98 -8.17
C ARG A 73 0.86 -6.46 -7.83
N ARG A 74 -0.33 -7.06 -7.74
CA ARG A 74 -0.57 -8.49 -7.49
C ARG A 74 -0.05 -9.37 -8.61
N GLU A 75 -0.30 -8.99 -9.86
CA GLU A 75 0.18 -9.70 -11.05
C GLU A 75 1.69 -9.51 -11.26
N GLY A 76 2.23 -8.34 -10.91
CA GLY A 76 3.67 -8.09 -10.89
C GLY A 76 4.42 -8.78 -9.72
N LEU A 77 3.71 -9.06 -8.63
CA LEU A 77 4.14 -9.89 -7.49
C LEU A 77 3.64 -11.34 -7.67
N ASP A 78 3.77 -11.91 -8.86
CA ASP A 78 3.63 -13.35 -9.13
C ASP A 78 4.75 -14.18 -8.45
N VAL A 79 5.01 -13.91 -7.17
CA VAL A 79 5.64 -14.80 -6.21
C VAL A 79 4.94 -14.56 -4.87
N ALA A 80 3.97 -15.44 -4.60
CA ALA A 80 3.37 -15.68 -3.30
C ALA A 80 2.43 -14.58 -2.76
N VAL A 81 1.26 -14.44 -3.40
CA VAL A 81 0.04 -14.44 -2.58
C VAL A 81 0.03 -15.81 -1.91
N VAL A 82 0.62 -15.92 -0.72
CA VAL A 82 0.20 -16.95 0.21
C VAL A 82 -1.21 -16.52 0.55
N GLU A 83 -2.20 -17.09 -0.15
CA GLU A 83 -3.52 -17.22 0.45
C GLU A 83 -3.23 -17.79 1.84
N ASP A 84 -3.53 -17.01 2.88
CA ASP A 84 -3.62 -17.51 4.24
C ASP A 84 -4.79 -18.51 4.17
N GLU A 85 -4.51 -19.71 3.66
CA GLU A 85 -5.42 -20.85 3.73
C GLU A 85 -5.61 -21.09 5.21
N ASP A 86 -6.79 -20.66 5.67
CA ASP A 86 -7.45 -21.04 6.90
C ASP A 86 -6.79 -22.26 7.54
N TYR A 87 -6.18 -22.03 8.69
CA TYR A 87 -5.91 -23.07 9.68
C TYR A 87 -7.22 -23.82 9.96
N ASP A 88 -7.37 -25.03 9.43
CA ASP A 88 -8.29 -26.01 10.01
C ASP A 88 -7.67 -27.43 9.98
N GLU A 89 -7.16 -27.78 11.16
CA GLU A 89 -6.91 -29.10 11.80
C GLU A 89 -5.98 -30.15 11.17
#